data_AF-W5SM01-F1
#
_entry.id   AF-W5SM01-F1
#
_cell.length_a   1.000
_cell.length_b   1.000
_cell.length_c   1.000
_cell.angle_alpha   90.00
_cell.angle_beta   90.00
_cell.angle_gamma   90.00
#
_symmetry.space_group_name_H-M   'P 1'
#
loop_
_entity.id
_entity.type
_entity.pdbx_description
1 polymer ?
#
loop_
_entity_poly.entity_id
_entity_poly.type
_entity_poly.pdbx_seq_one_letter_code
_entity_poly.pdbx_strand_id
1 'polypeptide(L)'
;MKINNLVAGALNLDLNDYKTTKKKVGTTNKSSIFSSILRSELIKEDKHFIVLENGEFNLELIKYMLDKINNVGEKLLSEPSRQNVVFYRKAIGEFLSVVLSFSVSLKEQRGGNSGEHKRPKYRIVRIINEKLDKLAYSVLQNQVSQIKLLSSLEEIQGLLVNLLR
;
A
#
# COMPACT_ATOMS: atom_id res chain seq x y z
N MET A 1 23.19 23.51 -47.58
CA MET A 1 21.78 23.92 -47.53
C MET A 1 21.16 23.30 -46.26
N LYS A 2 20.76 24.16 -45.31
CA LYS A 2 19.91 23.97 -44.11
C LYS A 2 20.37 23.03 -42.96
N ILE A 3 20.04 23.50 -41.76
CA ILE A 3 20.42 23.11 -40.39
C ILE A 3 19.29 22.24 -39.79
N ASN A 4 19.60 21.26 -38.92
CA ASN A 4 18.97 21.06 -37.58
C ASN A 4 19.01 19.61 -37.02
N ASN A 5 19.54 19.52 -35.80
CA ASN A 5 19.20 18.69 -34.62
C ASN A 5 19.09 17.16 -34.77
N LEU A 6 20.05 16.37 -34.27
CA LEU A 6 20.26 15.98 -32.86
C LEU A 6 18.98 15.54 -32.14
N VAL A 7 19.04 14.31 -31.60
CA VAL A 7 18.15 13.68 -30.60
C VAL A 7 17.10 12.65 -31.09
N ALA A 8 17.20 12.09 -32.30
CA ALA A 8 16.54 10.80 -32.59
C ALA A 8 17.35 9.57 -32.09
N GLY A 9 18.01 9.72 -30.93
CA GLY A 9 18.88 8.73 -30.28
C GLY A 9 18.20 7.95 -29.14
N ALA A 10 16.88 7.84 -29.16
CA ALA A 10 16.16 7.01 -28.21
C ALA A 10 14.99 6.35 -28.93
N LEU A 11 14.99 5.02 -28.97
CA LEU A 11 13.93 4.11 -29.47
C LEU A 11 14.03 3.71 -30.95
N ASN A 12 14.88 2.73 -31.24
CA ASN A 12 14.56 1.66 -32.20
C ASN A 12 15.13 0.34 -31.67
N LEU A 13 14.23 -0.58 -31.33
CA LEU A 13 14.52 -1.92 -30.83
C LEU A 13 15.20 -2.78 -31.90
N ASP A 14 16.14 -3.63 -31.47
CA ASP A 14 16.40 -4.90 -32.15
C ASP A 14 16.26 -6.06 -31.14
N LEU A 15 15.50 -7.07 -31.53
CA LEU A 15 14.82 -8.01 -30.63
C LEU A 15 15.47 -9.40 -30.57
N ASN A 16 16.74 -9.55 -30.97
CA ASN A 16 17.30 -10.87 -31.31
C ASN A 16 18.53 -11.39 -30.56
N ASP A 17 19.09 -10.70 -29.57
CA ASP A 17 20.42 -11.11 -29.04
C ASP A 17 20.46 -11.74 -27.63
N TYR A 18 19.36 -12.30 -27.11
CA TYR A 18 19.43 -13.12 -25.88
C TYR A 18 19.24 -14.62 -26.14
N LYS A 19 20.21 -15.22 -26.83
CA LYS A 19 20.56 -16.63 -26.66
C LYS A 19 22.07 -16.75 -26.55
N THR A 20 22.62 -16.93 -25.34
CA THR A 20 23.68 -17.92 -25.09
C THR A 20 23.84 -18.25 -23.59
N THR A 21 24.00 -19.54 -23.32
CA THR A 21 24.68 -20.18 -22.19
C THR A 21 23.97 -20.37 -20.83
N LYS A 22 23.51 -21.61 -20.63
CA LYS A 22 23.35 -22.24 -19.32
C LYS A 22 24.72 -22.43 -18.66
N LYS A 23 24.86 -22.04 -17.38
CA LYS A 23 25.81 -22.65 -16.43
C LYS A 23 25.16 -22.77 -15.05
N LYS A 24 24.94 -24.01 -14.59
CA LYS A 24 24.48 -24.37 -13.25
C LYS A 24 25.52 -23.95 -12.20
N VAL A 25 25.13 -23.17 -11.19
CA VAL A 25 25.73 -23.17 -9.84
C VAL A 25 24.60 -22.89 -8.84
N GLY A 26 24.39 -23.81 -7.90
CA GLY A 26 23.45 -23.61 -6.79
C GLY A 26 24.11 -22.81 -5.67
N THR A 27 23.40 -21.81 -5.15
CA THR A 27 23.80 -21.07 -3.94
C THR A 27 22.57 -20.45 -3.28
N THR A 28 22.15 -21.11 -2.21
CA THR A 28 21.38 -20.67 -1.04
C THR A 28 20.91 -19.20 -0.96
N ASN A 29 19.58 -19.02 -0.90
CA ASN A 29 18.88 -17.84 -0.37
C ASN A 29 19.37 -17.49 1.05
N LYS A 30 20.36 -16.60 1.18
CA LYS A 30 20.84 -16.12 2.50
C LYS A 30 20.31 -14.74 2.91
N SER A 31 19.47 -14.09 2.12
CA SER A 31 18.87 -12.78 2.47
C SER A 31 17.45 -12.84 3.05
N SER A 32 16.82 -14.02 3.11
CA SER A 32 15.41 -14.14 3.52
C SER A 32 15.20 -14.54 4.98
N ILE A 33 16.22 -15.04 5.68
CA ILE A 33 16.06 -15.63 7.02
C ILE A 33 16.30 -14.60 8.13
N PHE A 34 17.25 -13.67 7.94
CA PHE A 34 17.52 -12.61 8.92
C PHE A 34 16.39 -11.58 9.00
N SER A 35 15.80 -11.22 7.84
CA SER A 35 14.68 -10.29 7.77
C SER A 35 13.39 -10.87 8.37
N SER A 36 13.18 -12.19 8.25
CA SER A 36 12.04 -12.86 8.90
C SER A 36 12.21 -12.98 10.41
N ILE A 37 13.43 -13.17 10.91
CA ILE A 37 13.71 -13.25 12.35
C ILE A 37 13.64 -11.87 13.01
N LEU A 38 14.20 -10.82 12.38
CA LEU A 38 14.05 -9.44 12.86
C LEU A 38 12.58 -9.01 12.84
N ARG A 39 11.82 -9.36 11.80
CA ARG A 39 10.37 -9.11 11.77
C ARG A 39 9.64 -9.90 12.86
N SER A 40 9.96 -11.16 13.09
CA SER A 40 9.24 -11.97 14.07
C SER A 40 9.45 -11.49 15.50
N GLU A 41 10.61 -10.92 15.82
CA GLU A 41 10.90 -10.37 17.14
C GLU A 41 10.21 -9.01 17.35
N LEU A 42 10.22 -8.13 16.34
CA LEU A 42 9.47 -6.86 16.37
C LEU A 42 7.95 -7.09 16.49
N ILE A 43 7.43 -8.13 15.82
CA ILE A 43 5.99 -8.43 15.81
C ILE A 43 5.49 -9.00 17.17
N LYS A 44 6.36 -9.57 18.02
CA LYS A 44 5.93 -10.13 19.31
C LYS A 44 5.66 -9.05 20.36
N GLU A 45 6.45 -7.98 20.38
CA GLU A 45 6.26 -6.85 21.30
C GLU A 45 5.09 -5.94 20.84
N ASP A 46 4.96 -5.70 19.52
CA ASP A 46 3.93 -4.80 18.98
C ASP A 46 2.50 -5.38 19.00
N LYS A 47 2.34 -6.71 19.04
CA LYS A 47 1.02 -7.36 19.08
C LYS A 47 0.19 -6.97 20.31
N HIS A 48 0.84 -6.69 21.43
CA HIS A 48 0.19 -6.25 22.67
C HIS A 48 -0.17 -4.76 22.67
N PHE A 49 0.43 -3.93 21.79
CA PHE A 49 0.08 -2.51 21.68
C PHE A 49 -1.09 -2.25 20.73
N ILE A 50 -1.27 -3.12 19.73
CA ILE A 50 -2.29 -2.97 18.68
C ILE A 50 -3.69 -3.41 19.17
N VAL A 51 -3.73 -4.41 20.06
CA VAL A 51 -4.95 -5.07 20.52
C VAL A 51 -4.97 -5.02 22.05
N LEU A 52 -6.02 -4.42 22.59
CA LEU A 52 -6.29 -4.44 24.02
C LEU A 52 -6.73 -5.86 24.43
N GLU A 53 -6.52 -6.25 25.70
CA GLU A 53 -6.86 -7.60 26.20
C GLU A 53 -8.33 -8.00 25.98
N ASN A 54 -9.22 -7.02 25.80
CA ASN A 54 -10.64 -7.22 25.51
C ASN A 54 -10.95 -7.55 24.02
N GLY A 55 -9.94 -7.60 23.15
CA GLY A 55 -10.12 -7.83 21.73
C GLY A 55 -10.66 -6.63 20.96
N GLU A 56 -10.53 -5.41 21.50
CA GLU A 56 -10.83 -4.16 20.81
C GLU A 56 -9.55 -3.54 20.23
N PHE A 57 -9.74 -2.66 19.24
CA PHE A 57 -8.63 -1.86 18.71
C PHE A 57 -8.08 -0.94 19.81
N ASN A 58 -6.77 -0.78 19.85
CA ASN A 58 -6.19 0.37 20.52
C ASN A 58 -6.62 1.65 19.77
N LEU A 59 -7.61 2.35 20.32
CA LEU A 59 -8.19 3.55 19.72
C LEU A 59 -7.15 4.67 19.54
N GLU A 60 -6.17 4.76 20.43
CA GLU A 60 -5.09 5.75 20.32
C GLU A 60 -4.19 5.46 19.12
N LEU A 61 -3.82 4.18 18.92
CA LEU A 61 -3.04 3.77 17.76
C LEU A 61 -3.80 4.02 16.46
N ILE A 62 -5.08 3.62 16.40
CA ILE A 62 -5.93 3.84 15.22
C ILE A 62 -6.05 5.32 14.90
N LYS A 63 -6.30 6.16 15.91
CA LYS A 63 -6.35 7.61 15.77
C LYS A 63 -5.02 8.15 15.23
N TYR A 64 -3.89 7.74 15.82
CA TYR A 64 -2.56 8.13 15.36
C TYR A 64 -2.30 7.77 13.88
N MET A 65 -2.70 6.56 13.47
CA MET A 65 -2.54 6.13 12.08
C MET A 65 -3.43 6.92 11.11
N LEU A 66 -4.69 7.21 11.49
CA LEU A 66 -5.58 8.05 10.71
C LEU A 66 -5.06 9.48 10.61
N ASP A 67 -4.57 10.06 11.70
CA ASP A 67 -3.95 11.38 11.72
C ASP A 67 -2.70 11.42 10.81
N LYS A 68 -1.88 10.37 10.83
CA LYS A 68 -0.73 10.22 9.91
C LYS A 68 -1.20 10.19 8.45
N ILE A 69 -2.27 9.44 8.14
CA ILE A 69 -2.84 9.38 6.78
C ILE A 69 -3.37 10.75 6.34
N ASN A 70 -4.05 11.48 7.25
CA ASN A 70 -4.56 12.83 6.98
C ASN A 70 -3.42 13.80 6.67
N ASN A 71 -2.38 13.84 7.51
CA ASN A 71 -1.20 14.69 7.30
C ASN A 71 -0.50 14.41 5.95
N VAL A 72 -0.38 13.14 5.58
CA VAL A 72 0.21 12.78 4.27
C VAL A 72 -0.74 13.13 3.12
N GLY A 73 -2.05 13.00 3.33
CA GLY A 73 -3.08 13.42 2.38
C GLY A 73 -3.07 14.92 2.12
N GLU A 74 -2.93 15.74 3.18
CA GLU A 74 -2.79 17.20 3.07
C GLU A 74 -1.54 17.59 2.27
N LYS A 75 -0.41 16.93 2.53
CA LYS A 75 0.83 17.13 1.75
C LYS A 75 0.65 16.77 0.28
N LEU A 76 -0.07 15.69 0.00
CA LEU A 76 -0.40 15.29 -1.36
C LEU A 76 -1.35 16.28 -2.04
N LEU A 77 -2.29 16.87 -1.29
CA LEU A 77 -3.20 17.89 -1.79
C LEU A 77 -2.48 19.21 -2.10
N SER A 78 -1.53 19.60 -1.25
CA SER A 78 -0.71 20.80 -1.45
C SER A 78 0.32 20.62 -2.57
N GLU A 79 0.91 19.43 -2.64
CA GLU A 79 1.95 19.08 -3.61
C GLU A 79 1.62 17.71 -4.24
N PRO A 80 0.86 17.70 -5.36
CA PRO A 80 0.51 16.49 -6.10
C PRO A 80 1.71 15.86 -6.82
N SER A 81 2.63 15.27 -6.06
CA SER A 81 3.85 14.66 -6.58
C SER A 81 3.79 13.13 -6.50
N ARG A 82 4.54 12.47 -7.40
CA ARG A 82 4.71 11.00 -7.36
C ARG A 82 5.19 10.53 -5.98
N GLN A 83 6.08 11.29 -5.35
CA GLN A 83 6.61 10.98 -4.03
C GLN A 83 5.51 11.00 -2.97
N ASN A 84 4.66 12.02 -2.96
CA ASN A 84 3.57 12.14 -2.00
C ASN A 84 2.48 11.06 -2.21
N VAL A 85 2.24 10.63 -3.46
CA VAL A 85 1.39 9.46 -3.75
C VAL A 85 1.95 8.18 -3.11
N VAL A 86 3.27 7.95 -3.23
CA VAL A 86 3.93 6.79 -2.63
C VAL A 86 3.80 6.82 -1.11
N PHE A 87 4.01 7.98 -0.48
CA PHE A 87 3.84 8.14 0.96
C PHE A 87 2.41 7.89 1.41
N TYR A 88 1.43 8.43 0.69
CA TYR A 88 0.02 8.24 1.01
C TYR A 88 -0.38 6.76 0.92
N ARG A 89 0.02 6.09 -0.17
CA ARG A 89 -0.22 4.65 -0.35
C ARG A 89 0.44 3.80 0.74
N LYS A 90 1.66 4.17 1.15
CA LYS A 90 2.37 3.46 2.23
C LYS A 90 1.65 3.60 3.57
N ALA A 91 1.22 4.82 3.93
CA ALA A 91 0.50 5.08 5.18
C ALA A 91 -0.82 4.29 5.24
N ILE A 92 -1.56 4.24 4.13
CA ILE A 92 -2.78 3.43 4.03
C ILE A 92 -2.46 1.93 4.11
N GLY A 93 -1.41 1.46 3.45
CA GLY A 93 -0.99 0.07 3.51
C GLY A 93 -0.64 -0.39 4.93
N GLU A 94 0.06 0.45 5.70
CA GLU A 94 0.35 0.23 7.11
C GLU A 94 -0.94 0.08 7.92
N PHE A 95 -1.90 0.99 7.75
CA PHE A 95 -3.21 0.93 8.41
C PHE A 95 -4.00 -0.33 8.06
N LEU A 96 -4.11 -0.65 6.77
CA LEU A 96 -4.84 -1.83 6.32
C LEU A 96 -4.23 -3.12 6.84
N SER A 97 -2.89 -3.19 6.92
CA SER A 97 -2.18 -4.35 7.49
C SER A 97 -2.56 -4.57 8.95
N VAL A 98 -2.64 -3.50 9.74
CA VAL A 98 -3.05 -3.56 11.15
C VAL A 98 -4.50 -4.02 11.28
N VAL A 99 -5.42 -3.39 10.54
CA VAL A 99 -6.85 -3.71 10.59
C VAL A 99 -7.16 -5.14 10.12
N LEU A 100 -6.48 -5.62 9.08
CA LEU A 100 -6.68 -6.97 8.57
C LEU A 100 -6.10 -8.04 9.51
N SER A 101 -4.92 -7.79 10.09
CA SER A 101 -4.32 -8.71 11.07
C SER A 101 -5.25 -8.92 12.27
N PHE A 102 -5.90 -7.86 12.72
CA PHE A 102 -6.94 -7.92 13.75
C PHE A 102 -8.16 -8.75 13.34
N SER A 103 -8.68 -8.53 12.12
CA SER A 103 -9.83 -9.28 11.61
C SER A 103 -9.58 -10.80 11.54
N VAL A 104 -8.34 -11.22 11.37
CA VAL A 104 -7.96 -12.64 11.37
C VAL A 104 -7.89 -13.18 12.80
N SER A 105 -7.20 -12.48 13.70
CA SER A 105 -7.08 -12.87 15.12
C SER A 105 -8.44 -13.05 15.81
N LEU A 106 -9.37 -12.10 15.61
CA LEU A 106 -10.72 -12.20 16.15
C LEU A 106 -11.52 -13.41 15.65
N LYS A 107 -11.23 -13.89 14.43
CA LYS A 107 -11.90 -15.06 13.86
C LYS A 107 -11.36 -16.35 14.44
N GLU A 108 -10.05 -16.44 14.65
CA GLU A 108 -9.41 -17.58 15.29
C GLU A 108 -9.96 -17.78 16.70
N GLN A 109 -10.15 -16.69 17.46
CA GLN A 109 -10.77 -16.75 18.78
C GLN A 109 -12.25 -17.15 18.77
N ARG A 110 -13.00 -16.83 17.70
CA ARG A 110 -14.44 -17.13 17.59
C ARG A 110 -14.79 -18.40 16.82
N GLY A 111 -13.80 -19.23 16.44
CA GLY A 111 -14.02 -20.56 15.83
C GLY A 111 -14.72 -20.57 14.47
N GLY A 112 -14.72 -19.46 13.72
CA GLY A 112 -15.57 -19.28 12.55
C GLY A 112 -15.00 -19.81 11.22
N ASN A 113 -15.40 -21.03 10.83
CA ASN A 113 -15.20 -21.57 9.47
C ASN A 113 -16.12 -20.88 8.45
N SER A 114 -15.69 -19.73 7.92
CA SER A 114 -16.36 -19.12 6.76
C SER A 114 -15.36 -18.58 5.76
N GLY A 115 -15.48 -19.11 4.55
CA GLY A 115 -14.56 -18.97 3.41
C GLY A 115 -14.11 -17.55 3.13
N GLU A 116 -12.91 -17.47 2.59
CA GLU A 116 -12.10 -16.27 2.34
C GLU A 116 -12.82 -15.15 1.56
N HIS A 117 -13.80 -15.53 0.72
CA HIS A 117 -14.43 -14.65 -0.27
C HIS A 117 -15.77 -14.01 0.15
N LYS A 118 -16.37 -14.40 1.28
CA LYS A 118 -17.63 -13.79 1.81
C LYS A 118 -17.38 -12.75 2.91
N ARG A 119 -16.21 -12.10 2.89
CA ARG A 119 -15.79 -11.21 3.98
C ARG A 119 -15.97 -9.74 3.55
N PRO A 120 -16.94 -8.99 4.11
CA PRO A 120 -17.28 -7.64 3.67
C PRO A 120 -16.08 -6.67 3.70
N LYS A 121 -15.14 -6.86 4.63
CA LYS A 121 -13.92 -6.05 4.76
C LYS A 121 -12.96 -6.18 3.56
N TYR A 122 -12.83 -7.36 2.96
CA TYR A 122 -11.92 -7.57 1.81
C TYR A 122 -12.44 -6.88 0.54
N ARG A 123 -13.78 -6.79 0.40
CA ARG A 123 -14.39 -5.99 -0.66
C ARG A 123 -14.04 -4.51 -0.50
N ILE A 124 -14.13 -3.96 0.71
CA ILE A 124 -13.77 -2.56 0.99
C ILE A 124 -12.28 -2.32 0.71
N VAL A 125 -11.39 -3.22 1.16
CA VAL A 125 -9.95 -3.14 0.87
C VAL A 125 -9.67 -3.13 -0.63
N ARG A 126 -10.36 -3.98 -1.41
CA ARG A 126 -10.24 -3.98 -2.86
C ARG A 126 -10.65 -2.63 -3.46
N ILE A 127 -11.76 -2.05 -3.03
CA ILE A 127 -12.23 -0.74 -3.49
C ILE A 127 -11.21 0.36 -3.14
N ILE A 128 -10.64 0.33 -1.94
CA ILE A 128 -9.59 1.27 -1.52
C ILE A 128 -8.38 1.18 -2.46
N ASN A 129 -7.90 -0.04 -2.75
CA ASN A 129 -6.78 -0.24 -3.67
C ASN A 129 -7.09 0.29 -5.08
N GLU A 130 -8.27 -0.02 -5.62
CA GLU A 130 -8.70 0.49 -6.93
C GLU A 130 -8.74 2.02 -6.97
N LYS A 131 -9.13 2.68 -5.88
CA LYS A 131 -9.12 4.14 -5.78
C LYS A 131 -7.72 4.71 -5.66
N LEU A 132 -6.83 4.07 -4.91
CA LEU A 132 -5.43 4.47 -4.82
C LEU A 132 -4.72 4.39 -6.16
N ASP A 133 -5.01 3.36 -6.96
CA ASP A 133 -4.45 3.22 -8.30
C ASP A 133 -4.97 4.32 -9.24
N LYS A 134 -6.27 4.66 -9.17
CA LYS A 134 -6.86 5.77 -9.94
C LYS A 134 -6.29 7.13 -9.53
N LEU A 135 -6.10 7.35 -8.23
CA LEU A 135 -5.48 8.57 -7.71
C LEU A 135 -4.02 8.67 -8.14
N ALA A 136 -3.27 7.58 -8.08
CA ALA A 136 -1.89 7.56 -8.55
C ALA A 136 -1.81 7.89 -10.04
N TYR A 137 -2.67 7.27 -10.86
CA TYR A 137 -2.74 7.54 -12.29
C TYR A 137 -3.06 9.01 -12.58
N SER A 138 -4.06 9.58 -11.91
CA SER A 138 -4.50 10.96 -12.18
C SER A 138 -3.46 12.02 -11.77
N VAL A 139 -2.73 11.78 -10.68
CA VAL A 139 -1.60 12.62 -10.25
C VAL A 139 -0.44 12.51 -11.25
N LEU A 140 -0.08 11.30 -11.68
CA LEU A 140 1.02 11.09 -12.64
C LEU A 140 0.75 11.69 -14.03
N GLN A 141 -0.51 11.75 -14.43
CA GLN A 141 -0.91 12.35 -15.71
C GLN A 141 -1.03 13.88 -15.65
N ASN A 142 -0.81 14.52 -14.48
CA ASN A 142 -1.02 15.96 -14.26
C ASN A 142 -2.44 16.44 -14.65
N GLN A 143 -3.44 15.56 -14.58
CA GLN A 143 -4.81 15.83 -15.05
C GLN A 143 -5.81 16.05 -13.91
N VAL A 144 -5.35 16.03 -12.66
CA VAL A 144 -6.23 16.13 -11.50
C VAL A 144 -6.35 17.58 -11.04
N SER A 145 -7.58 18.07 -10.96
CA SER A 145 -7.85 19.34 -10.28
C SER A 145 -7.78 19.15 -8.77
N GLN A 146 -7.42 20.21 -8.05
CA GLN A 146 -7.29 20.18 -6.58
C GLN A 146 -8.60 19.73 -5.89
N ILE A 147 -9.76 20.16 -6.38
CA ILE A 147 -11.08 19.74 -5.88
C ILE A 147 -11.30 18.23 -6.08
N LYS A 148 -10.94 17.70 -7.25
CA LYS A 148 -11.07 16.25 -7.52
C LYS A 148 -10.11 15.43 -6.67
N LEU A 149 -8.90 15.94 -6.43
CA LEU A 149 -7.94 15.30 -5.54
C LEU A 149 -8.48 15.23 -4.12
N LEU A 150 -8.95 16.36 -3.58
CA LEU A 150 -9.56 16.43 -2.25
C LEU A 150 -10.70 15.42 -2.10
N SER A 151 -11.65 15.43 -3.04
CA SER A 151 -12.78 14.48 -3.03
C SER A 151 -12.31 13.03 -3.05
N SER A 152 -11.27 12.71 -3.83
CA SER A 152 -10.70 11.35 -3.84
C SER A 152 -10.05 10.97 -2.51
N LEU A 153 -9.40 11.91 -1.82
CA LEU A 153 -8.77 11.67 -0.52
C LEU A 153 -9.82 11.44 0.57
N GLU A 154 -10.86 12.27 0.63
CA GLU A 154 -11.98 12.14 1.57
C GLU A 154 -12.75 10.84 1.39
N GLU A 155 -12.98 10.43 0.14
CA GLU A 155 -13.65 9.17 -0.15
C GLU A 155 -12.83 7.96 0.34
N ILE A 156 -11.51 7.99 0.14
CA ILE A 156 -10.61 6.96 0.68
C ILE A 156 -10.66 6.95 2.21
N GLN A 157 -10.60 8.10 2.87
CA GLN A 157 -10.70 8.20 4.33
C GLN A 157 -12.02 7.65 4.86
N GLY A 158 -13.15 7.95 4.20
CA GLY A 158 -14.46 7.40 4.56
C GLY A 158 -14.49 5.87 4.48
N LEU A 159 -13.85 5.29 3.45
CA LEU A 159 -13.71 3.84 3.34
C LEU A 159 -12.84 3.24 4.45
N LEU A 160 -11.78 3.93 4.88
CA LEU A 160 -10.94 3.48 6.00
C LEU A 160 -11.73 3.48 7.31
N VAL A 161 -12.52 4.52 7.58
CA VAL A 161 -13.39 4.57 8.76
C VAL A 161 -14.44 3.46 8.71
N ASN A 162 -14.98 3.14 7.54
CA ASN A 162 -15.95 2.05 7.37
C ASN A 162 -15.35 0.66 7.70
N LEU A 163 -14.03 0.49 7.66
CA LEU A 163 -13.38 -0.78 8.07
C LEU A 163 -13.36 -0.98 9.59
N LEU A 164 -13.44 0.10 10.36
CA LEU A 164 -13.44 0.09 11.83
C LEU A 164 -14.83 -0.19 12.41
N ARG A 165 -15.88 -0.09 11.58
CA ARG A 165 -17.24 -0.47 11.92
C ARG A 165 -17.44 -2.00 11.90
#